data_AF-A0A150F2C4-F1
#
_entry.id   AF-A0A150F2C4-F1
#
_cell.length_a   1.000
_cell.length_b   1.000
_cell.length_c   1.000
_cell.angle_alpha   90.00
_cell.angle_beta   90.00
_cell.angle_gamma   90.00
#
_symmetry.space_group_name_H-M   'P 1'
#
loop_
_entity.id
_entity.type
_entity.pdbx_description
1 polymer ?
#
loop_
_entity_poly.entity_id
_entity_poly.type
_entity_poly.pdbx_seq_one_letter_code
_entity_poly.pdbx_strand_id
1 'polypeptide(L)'
;MNSLTINDKLSNLEFRILQVDQSDEFDGGFHFISYLTISEENLHIEIKEIELNLRFFKDWLGFIYSTLKKELVSLDGRFRLIINNEHNHLTMKFIYVEIEEEIYKELHLYNEEITSFRNKLKKFIDFYK
;
A
#
# COMPACT_ATOMS: atom_id res chain seq x y z
N MET A 1 -8.93 14.55 -3.19
CA MET A 1 -8.73 13.09 -3.29
C MET A 1 -7.24 12.84 -3.31
N ASN A 2 -6.71 12.17 -2.29
CA ASN A 2 -5.29 11.88 -2.17
C ASN A 2 -4.99 10.50 -2.77
N SER A 3 -3.91 10.41 -3.54
CA SER A 3 -3.38 9.15 -4.07
C SER A 3 -1.88 9.03 -3.87
N LEU A 4 -1.42 7.79 -3.77
CA LEU A 4 -0.04 7.34 -3.71
C LEU A 4 0.23 6.51 -4.95
N THR A 5 0.99 7.08 -5.88
CA THR A 5 1.37 6.39 -7.13
C THR A 5 2.81 5.90 -7.06
N ILE A 6 3.00 4.62 -7.38
CA ILE A 6 4.28 3.93 -7.45
C ILE A 6 4.46 3.43 -8.88
N ASN A 7 5.55 3.84 -9.52
CA ASN A 7 5.90 3.41 -10.86
C ASN A 7 7.17 2.59 -10.77
N ASP A 8 7.17 1.41 -11.38
CA ASP A 8 8.36 0.71 -11.84
C ASP A 8 8.30 0.67 -13.38
N LYS A 9 9.41 0.33 -14.04
CA LYS A 9 9.56 0.30 -15.50
C LYS A 9 8.46 -0.47 -16.25
N LEU A 10 7.81 -1.42 -15.59
CA LEU A 10 6.83 -2.34 -16.19
C LEU A 10 5.43 -2.26 -15.55
N SER A 11 5.25 -1.50 -14.47
CA SER A 11 3.98 -1.52 -13.72
C SER A 11 3.73 -0.17 -13.04
N ASN A 12 2.50 0.30 -13.15
CA ASN A 12 2.00 1.44 -12.42
C ASN A 12 1.00 0.94 -11.36
N LEU A 13 1.27 1.27 -10.10
CA LEU A 13 0.41 1.01 -8.97
C LEU A 13 -0.09 2.33 -8.42
N GLU A 14 -1.40 2.54 -8.44
CA GLU A 14 -2.05 3.70 -7.83
C GLU A 14 -2.89 3.26 -6.65
N PHE A 15 -2.56 3.77 -5.48
CA PHE A 15 -3.38 3.63 -4.28
C PHE A 15 -4.11 4.95 -4.01
N ARG A 16 -5.43 4.95 -3.94
CA ARG A 16 -6.25 6.15 -3.77
C ARG A 16 -7.23 5.99 -2.62
N ILE A 17 -7.47 7.10 -1.92
CA ILE A 17 -8.49 7.17 -0.88
C ILE A 17 -9.81 7.66 -1.51
N LEU A 18 -10.84 6.83 -1.43
CA LEU A 18 -12.19 7.13 -1.92
C LEU A 18 -13.00 7.89 -0.87
N GLN A 19 -12.97 7.39 0.37
CA GLN A 19 -13.68 7.97 1.51
C GLN A 19 -12.79 7.94 2.75
N VAL A 20 -13.00 8.94 3.61
CA VAL A 20 -12.31 9.10 4.89
C VAL A 20 -13.33 9.42 5.96
N ASP A 21 -13.33 8.63 7.01
CA ASP A 21 -14.09 8.89 8.22
C ASP A 21 -13.14 8.93 9.42
N GLN A 22 -13.46 9.73 10.43
CA GLN A 22 -12.78 9.69 11.72
C GLN A 22 -13.48 8.66 12.60
N SER A 23 -12.72 7.83 13.28
CA SER A 23 -13.28 6.80 14.17
C SER A 23 -12.43 6.65 15.42
N ASP A 24 -13.10 6.78 16.56
CA ASP A 24 -12.51 6.57 17.89
C ASP A 24 -12.17 5.09 18.15
N GLU A 25 -12.78 4.17 17.39
CA GLU A 25 -12.54 2.72 17.50
C GLU A 25 -11.13 2.31 17.01
N PHE A 26 -10.45 3.16 16.25
CA PHE A 26 -9.11 2.92 15.71
C PHE A 26 -8.05 3.82 16.35
N ASP A 27 -7.96 3.84 17.68
CA ASP A 27 -7.10 4.75 18.47
C ASP A 27 -7.27 6.23 18.06
N GLY A 28 -8.53 6.69 17.89
CA GLY A 28 -8.83 8.06 17.45
C GLY A 28 -8.35 8.35 16.03
N GLY A 29 -8.25 7.32 15.19
CA GLY A 29 -7.65 7.36 13.87
C GLY A 29 -8.62 7.63 12.74
N PHE A 30 -8.07 7.63 11.53
CA PHE A 30 -8.84 7.67 10.29
C PHE A 30 -9.17 6.26 9.82
N HIS A 31 -10.42 6.03 9.44
CA HIS A 31 -10.88 4.91 8.62
C HIS A 31 -10.90 5.33 7.16
N PHE A 32 -10.36 4.48 6.30
CA PHE A 32 -10.20 4.74 4.89
C PHE A 32 -10.89 3.66 4.07
N ILE A 33 -11.81 4.06 3.20
CA ILE A 33 -12.21 3.23 2.06
C ILE A 33 -11.30 3.59 0.90
N SER A 34 -10.54 2.59 0.46
CA SER A 34 -9.46 2.78 -0.48
C SER A 34 -9.66 2.00 -1.78
N TYR A 35 -8.88 2.38 -2.77
CA TYR A 35 -8.88 1.83 -4.11
C TYR A 35 -7.45 1.61 -4.57
N LEU A 36 -7.19 0.46 -5.17
CA LEU A 36 -5.89 0.08 -5.69
C LEU A 36 -6.03 -0.27 -7.17
N THR A 37 -5.34 0.48 -8.03
CA THR A 37 -5.15 0.14 -9.44
C THR A 37 -3.79 -0.49 -9.63
N ILE A 38 -3.74 -1.57 -10.39
CA ILE A 38 -2.52 -2.16 -10.93
C ILE A 38 -2.65 -2.12 -12.45
N SER A 39 -1.73 -1.42 -13.12
CA SER A 39 -1.72 -1.28 -14.57
C SER A 39 -0.36 -1.69 -15.15
N GLU A 40 -0.39 -2.55 -16.16
CA GLU A 40 0.74 -3.06 -16.94
C GLU A 40 0.36 -3.06 -18.43
N GLU A 41 1.31 -3.39 -19.30
CA GLU A 41 1.10 -3.35 -20.76
C GLU A 41 -0.11 -4.19 -21.22
N ASN A 42 -0.40 -5.31 -20.56
CA ASN A 42 -1.50 -6.22 -20.90
C ASN A 42 -2.42 -6.56 -19.71
N LEU A 43 -2.31 -5.84 -18.60
CA LEU A 43 -3.06 -6.13 -17.38
C LEU A 43 -3.57 -4.83 -16.76
N HIS A 44 -4.86 -4.78 -16.47
CA HIS A 44 -5.46 -3.70 -15.69
C HIS A 44 -6.39 -4.32 -14.64
N ILE A 45 -6.01 -4.16 -13.37
CA ILE A 45 -6.77 -4.65 -12.23
C ILE A 45 -7.17 -3.46 -11.38
N GLU A 46 -8.46 -3.43 -11.02
CA GLU A 46 -9.04 -2.48 -10.10
C GLU A 46 -9.56 -3.20 -8.86
N ILE A 47 -8.99 -2.92 -7.70
CA ILE A 47 -9.48 -3.43 -6.41
C ILE A 47 -10.11 -2.25 -5.68
N LYS A 48 -11.41 -2.37 -5.36
CA LYS A 48 -12.19 -1.30 -4.73
C LYS A 48 -12.51 -1.66 -3.29
N GLU A 49 -12.83 -0.62 -2.51
CA GLU A 49 -13.37 -0.75 -1.16
C GLU A 49 -12.47 -1.51 -0.18
N ILE A 50 -11.16 -1.28 -0.26
CA ILE A 50 -10.20 -1.81 0.71
C ILE A 50 -10.29 -0.97 1.98
N GLU A 51 -10.61 -1.59 3.10
CA GLU A 51 -10.72 -0.92 4.39
C GLU A 51 -9.38 -0.83 5.12
N LEU A 52 -8.87 0.39 5.32
CA LEU A 52 -7.59 0.64 6.01
C LEU A 52 -7.75 1.66 7.13
N ASN A 53 -6.70 1.76 7.94
CA ASN A 53 -6.54 2.85 8.91
C ASN A 53 -5.19 3.56 8.75
N LEU A 54 -5.01 4.68 9.45
CA LEU A 54 -3.76 5.46 9.35
C LEU A 54 -2.54 4.68 9.85
N ARG A 55 -2.74 3.75 10.79
CA ARG A 55 -1.68 2.87 11.29
C ARG A 55 -1.12 1.99 10.18
N PHE A 56 -1.94 1.46 9.29
CA PHE A 56 -1.48 0.67 8.14
C PHE A 56 -0.39 1.40 7.34
N PHE A 57 -0.61 2.67 7.01
CA PHE A 57 0.36 3.47 6.25
C PHE A 57 1.61 3.83 7.07
N LYS A 58 1.45 4.12 8.37
CA LYS A 58 2.58 4.37 9.28
C LYS A 58 3.47 3.14 9.41
N ASP A 59 2.87 1.96 9.56
CA ASP A 59 3.57 0.69 9.66
C ASP A 59 4.23 0.34 8.32
N TRP A 60 3.56 0.59 7.18
CA TRP A 60 4.17 0.47 5.85
C TRP A 60 5.44 1.31 5.74
N LEU A 61 5.38 2.59 6.11
CA LEU A 61 6.55 3.46 6.09
C LEU A 61 7.68 2.93 6.98
N GLY A 62 7.36 2.43 8.17
CA GLY A 62 8.34 1.83 9.09
C GLY A 62 8.97 0.56 8.52
N PHE A 63 8.19 -0.30 7.89
CA PHE A 63 8.63 -1.60 7.39
C PHE A 63 9.54 -1.47 6.17
N ILE A 64 9.47 -0.38 5.41
CA ILE A 64 10.43 -0.09 4.34
C ILE A 64 11.88 0.04 4.90
N TYR A 65 12.07 0.39 6.18
CA TYR A 65 13.39 0.46 6.82
C TYR A 65 13.81 -0.86 7.48
N SER A 66 12.90 -1.83 7.60
CA SER A 66 13.17 -3.13 8.22
C SER A 66 13.90 -4.03 7.24
N THR A 67 14.96 -4.71 7.69
CA THR A 67 15.61 -5.79 6.93
C THR A 67 14.92 -7.15 7.12
N LEU A 68 13.94 -7.22 8.01
CA LEU A 68 13.10 -8.40 8.19
C LEU A 68 11.87 -8.28 7.29
N LYS A 69 11.46 -9.41 6.71
CA LYS A 69 10.16 -9.56 6.05
C LYS A 69 9.02 -9.20 7.01
N LYS A 70 8.09 -8.38 6.55
CA LYS A 70 6.90 -7.94 7.30
C LYS A 70 5.64 -8.12 6.48
N GLU A 71 4.52 -8.21 7.18
CA GLU A 71 3.19 -8.32 6.59
C GLU A 71 2.27 -7.28 7.22
N LEU A 72 1.48 -6.63 6.39
CA LEU A 72 0.38 -5.76 6.76
C LEU A 72 -0.91 -6.35 6.24
N VAL A 73 -1.98 -6.22 7.02
CA VAL A 73 -3.31 -6.74 6.68
C VAL A 73 -4.31 -5.60 6.81
N SER A 74 -5.23 -5.49 5.87
CA SER A 74 -6.35 -4.54 5.92
C SER A 74 -7.32 -4.86 7.06
N LEU A 75 -8.18 -3.91 7.40
CA LEU A 75 -9.16 -4.07 8.48
C LEU A 75 -10.17 -5.19 8.18
N ASP A 76 -10.55 -5.32 6.91
CA ASP A 76 -11.47 -6.35 6.42
C ASP A 76 -10.79 -7.71 6.15
N GLY A 77 -9.46 -7.81 6.35
CA GLY A 77 -8.67 -9.02 6.13
C GLY A 77 -8.48 -9.43 4.67
N ARG A 78 -9.06 -8.72 3.70
CA ARG A 78 -9.04 -9.10 2.28
C ARG A 78 -7.77 -8.70 1.55
N PHE A 79 -7.09 -7.66 2.03
CA PHE A 79 -5.88 -7.13 1.43
C PHE A 79 -4.68 -7.35 2.36
N ARG A 80 -3.61 -7.90 1.79
CA ARG A 80 -2.32 -8.12 2.47
C ARG A 80 -1.20 -7.49 1.66
N LEU A 81 -0.25 -6.89 2.37
CA LEU A 81 0.96 -6.35 1.79
C LEU A 81 2.17 -6.96 2.51
N ILE A 82 2.94 -7.74 1.77
CA ILE A 82 4.19 -8.33 2.24
C ILE A 82 5.35 -7.46 1.76
N ILE A 83 6.20 -7.04 2.69
CA ILE A 83 7.33 -6.14 2.44
C ILE A 83 8.61 -6.86 2.82
N ASN A 84 9.59 -6.86 1.92
CA ASN A 84 10.94 -7.31 2.20
C ASN A 84 11.95 -6.27 1.70
N ASN A 85 12.96 -5.93 2.51
CA ASN A 85 14.04 -5.04 2.10
C ASN A 85 15.39 -5.65 2.43
N GLU A 86 16.00 -6.30 1.44
CA GLU A 86 17.32 -6.91 1.56
C GLU A 86 18.29 -6.18 0.65
N HIS A 87 19.46 -5.78 1.16
CA HIS A 87 20.51 -5.15 0.36
C HIS A 87 20.07 -3.93 -0.47
N ASN A 88 19.17 -3.08 0.06
CA ASN A 88 18.56 -1.95 -0.65
C ASN A 88 17.73 -2.34 -1.88
N HIS A 89 17.23 -3.57 -1.91
CA HIS A 89 16.20 -4.04 -2.82
C HIS A 89 14.91 -4.24 -2.04
N LEU A 90 13.94 -3.37 -2.30
CA LEU A 90 12.63 -3.42 -1.67
C LEU A 90 11.67 -4.19 -2.58
N THR A 91 11.17 -5.32 -2.09
CA THR A 91 10.11 -6.10 -2.72
C THR A 91 8.81 -5.92 -1.95
N MET A 92 7.74 -5.56 -2.66
CA MET A 92 6.40 -5.39 -2.12
C MET A 92 5.42 -6.28 -2.88
N LYS A 93 4.85 -7.27 -2.19
CA LYS A 93 3.84 -8.17 -2.74
C LYS A 93 2.47 -7.79 -2.20
N PHE A 94 1.63 -7.29 -3.09
CA PHE A 94 0.24 -6.93 -2.88
C PHE A 94 -0.60 -8.17 -3.13
N ILE A 95 -1.46 -8.56 -2.19
CA ILE A 95 -2.31 -9.74 -2.27
C ILE A 95 -3.72 -9.31 -1.91
N TYR A 96 -4.69 -9.66 -2.74
CA TYR A 96 -6.11 -9.44 -2.50
C TYR A 96 -6.87 -10.75 -2.66
N VAL A 97 -7.82 -11.00 -1.75
CA VAL A 97 -8.61 -12.23 -1.69
C VAL A 97 -10.08 -11.90 -1.90
N GLU A 98 -10.68 -12.45 -2.95
CA GLU A 98 -12.10 -12.28 -3.26
C GLU A 98 -12.69 -13.63 -3.70
N ILE A 99 -13.75 -14.08 -3.01
CA ILE A 99 -14.52 -15.29 -3.34
C ILE A 99 -13.61 -16.51 -3.61
N GLU A 100 -12.67 -16.76 -2.69
CA GLU A 100 -11.68 -17.87 -2.76
C GLU A 100 -10.64 -17.77 -3.89
N GLU A 101 -10.62 -16.69 -4.66
CA GLU A 101 -9.54 -16.37 -5.59
C GLU A 101 -8.55 -15.38 -4.98
N GLU A 102 -7.25 -15.66 -5.16
CA GLU A 102 -6.17 -14.76 -4.75
C GLU A 102 -5.56 -14.07 -5.97
N ILE A 103 -5.62 -12.74 -5.98
CA ILE A 103 -4.91 -11.90 -6.94
C ILE A 103 -3.67 -11.38 -6.24
N TYR A 104 -2.50 -11.53 -6.85
CA TYR A 104 -1.28 -10.93 -6.32
C TYR A 104 -0.45 -10.22 -7.37
N LYS A 105 0.24 -9.16 -6.94
CA LYS A 105 1.23 -8.43 -7.73
C LYS A 105 2.46 -8.16 -6.88
N GLU A 106 3.62 -8.37 -7.48
CA GLU A 106 4.90 -8.03 -6.88
C GLU A 106 5.50 -6.79 -7.55
N LEU A 107 6.06 -5.91 -6.74
CA LEU A 107 6.74 -4.69 -7.15
C LEU A 107 8.16 -4.70 -6.57
N HIS A 108 9.13 -4.34 -7.39
CA HIS A 108 10.53 -4.25 -7.00
C HIS A 108 11.02 -2.82 -7.16
N LEU A 109 11.60 -2.26 -6.10
CA LEU A 109 12.16 -0.91 -6.11
C LEU A 109 13.63 -0.97 -5.69
N TYR A 110 14.45 -0.12 -6.31
CA TYR A 110 15.88 -0.04 -6.04
C TYR A 110 16.32 1.40 -5.74
N ASN A 111 17.29 1.56 -4.84
CA ASN A 111 18.03 2.82 -4.63
C ASN A 111 17.14 4.08 -4.53
N GLU A 112 17.17 4.93 -5.56
CA GLU A 112 16.43 6.20 -5.61
C GLU A 112 14.91 6.01 -5.65
N GLU A 113 14.42 4.91 -6.21
CA GLU A 113 12.99 4.59 -6.28
C GLU A 113 12.42 4.35 -4.89
N ILE A 114 13.19 3.65 -4.04
CA ILE A 114 12.85 3.45 -2.62
C ILE A 114 12.76 4.81 -1.92
N THR A 115 13.73 5.70 -2.17
CA THR A 115 13.75 7.04 -1.56
C THR A 115 12.57 7.90 -2.02
N SER A 116 12.26 7.88 -3.31
CA SER A 116 11.11 8.57 -3.91
C SER A 116 9.79 8.05 -3.32
N PHE A 117 9.64 6.73 -3.25
CA PHE A 117 8.46 6.08 -2.68
C PHE A 117 8.25 6.44 -1.21
N ARG A 118 9.32 6.35 -0.38
CA ARG A 118 9.29 6.78 1.03
C ARG A 118 8.79 8.21 1.19
N ASN A 119 9.29 9.13 0.37
CA ASN A 119 8.91 10.53 0.45
C ASN A 119 7.44 10.75 0.07
N LYS A 120 6.93 10.05 -0.95
CA LYS A 120 5.51 10.11 -1.31
C LYS A 120 4.63 9.55 -0.19
N LEU A 121 4.97 8.39 0.36
CA LEU A 121 4.21 7.78 1.46
C LEU A 121 4.22 8.66 2.71
N LYS A 122 5.36 9.25 3.05
CA LYS A 122 5.47 10.20 4.17
C LYS A 122 4.57 11.43 3.96
N LYS A 123 4.61 12.05 2.78
CA LYS A 123 3.73 13.19 2.45
C LYS A 123 2.25 12.82 2.53
N PHE A 124 1.89 11.63 2.06
CA PHE A 124 0.54 11.11 2.18
C PHE A 124 0.10 10.99 3.65
N ILE A 125 0.92 10.39 4.51
CA ILE A 125 0.64 10.24 5.94
C ILE A 125 0.53 11.61 6.63
N ASP A 126 1.41 12.56 6.30
CA ASP A 126 1.44 13.89 6.91
C ASP A 126 0.19 14.72 6.58
N PHE A 127 -0.56 14.41 5.52
CA PHE A 127 -1.85 15.06 5.23
C PHE A 127 -2.93 14.75 6.29
N TYR A 128 -2.83 13.60 6.95
CA TYR A 128 -3.78 13.12 7.94
C TYR A 128 -3.23 13.25 9.38
N LYS A 129 -2.34 14.22 9.62
CA LYS A 129 -1.78 14.54 10.93
C LYS A 129 -2.31 15.86 11.46
#